data_AF-A0A6C0P4P7-F1
#
_entry.id   AF-A0A6C0P4P7-F1
#
_cell.length_a   1.000
_cell.length_b   1.000
_cell.length_c   1.000
_cell.angle_alpha   90.00
_cell.angle_beta   90.00
_cell.angle_gamma   90.00
#
_symmetry.space_group_name_H-M   'P 1'
#
loop_
_entity.id
_entity.type
_entity.pdbx_description
1 polymer ?
#
loop_
_entity_poly.entity_id
_entity_poly.type
_entity_poly.pdbx_seq_one_letter_code
_entity_poly.pdbx_strand_id
1 'polypeptide(L)'
;MNLLNNRRFRLLLLLPIFVLLGLALASGIHSGHDGSKPPAKPLPDADTIFLEGAAKAREIAWNRLPAAEQRTIIGNWKEAKVANMPITASRKAMKSTGDARPVFQVTFPTTADALLGPIVMYFDQATFEYLGSDIRE
;
A
#
# COMPACT_ATOMS: atom_id res chain seq x y z
N MET A 1 45.91 -23.73 -30.31
CA MET A 1 44.72 -22.87 -30.47
C MET A 1 44.64 -21.91 -29.29
N ASN A 2 44.37 -20.64 -29.60
CA ASN A 2 44.40 -19.41 -28.79
C ASN A 2 43.61 -19.51 -27.47
N LEU A 3 44.01 -18.97 -26.30
CA LEU A 3 44.40 -17.61 -25.88
C LEU A 3 43.23 -16.58 -25.79
N LEU A 4 43.13 -15.99 -24.59
CA LEU A 4 42.53 -14.69 -24.21
C LEU A 4 40.97 -14.65 -24.18
N ASN A 5 40.28 -13.92 -23.29
CA ASN A 5 40.69 -12.75 -22.53
C ASN A 5 39.71 -12.46 -21.38
N ASN A 6 40.29 -11.90 -20.32
CA ASN A 6 39.67 -11.10 -19.28
C ASN A 6 38.77 -9.97 -19.84
N ARG A 7 37.82 -9.47 -19.04
CA ARG A 7 37.89 -8.12 -18.42
C ARG A 7 36.53 -7.62 -17.90
N ARG A 8 36.47 -7.49 -16.57
CA ARG A 8 36.12 -6.27 -15.81
C ARG A 8 34.82 -5.56 -16.19
N PHE A 9 33.80 -5.79 -15.36
CA PHE A 9 32.69 -4.88 -15.08
C PHE A 9 33.22 -3.45 -14.88
N ARG A 10 33.07 -2.59 -15.90
CA ARG A 10 33.27 -1.15 -15.77
C ARG A 10 31.93 -0.51 -15.42
N LEU A 11 31.58 -0.54 -14.13
CA LEU A 11 30.54 0.33 -13.59
C LEU A 11 31.17 1.73 -13.43
N LEU A 12 31.01 2.57 -14.45
CA LEU A 12 31.37 3.99 -14.41
C LEU A 12 30.37 4.70 -13.49
N LEU A 13 30.67 4.71 -12.19
CA LEU A 13 30.11 5.65 -11.22
C LEU A 13 30.79 7.00 -11.42
N LEU A 14 30.16 7.89 -12.18
CA LEU A 14 30.50 9.31 -12.22
C LEU A 14 29.46 10.07 -11.40
N LEU A 15 29.69 10.16 -10.08
CA LEU A 15 29.00 11.11 -9.22
C LEU A 15 29.77 12.44 -9.27
N PRO A 16 29.17 13.55 -9.71
CA PRO A 16 29.82 14.85 -9.64
C PRO A 16 29.99 15.28 -8.17
N ILE A 17 31.24 15.57 -7.84
CA ILE A 17 31.74 16.17 -6.61
C ILE A 17 31.04 17.52 -6.43
N PHE A 18 30.11 17.62 -5.47
CA PHE A 18 29.59 18.91 -5.00
C PHE A 18 30.65 19.56 -4.13
N VAL A 19 31.34 20.55 -4.72
CA VAL A 19 32.31 21.40 -4.02
C VAL A 19 31.57 22.30 -3.04
N LEU A 20 31.86 22.08 -1.75
CA LEU A 20 31.56 22.96 -0.63
C LEU A 20 32.27 24.31 -0.79
N LEU A 21 31.52 25.41 -0.91
CA LEU A 21 31.97 26.70 -0.39
C LEU A 21 30.79 27.64 -0.15
N GLY A 22 30.47 27.83 1.13
CA GLY A 22 29.49 28.80 1.60
C GLY A 22 29.84 29.20 3.02
N LEU A 23 30.94 29.96 3.15
CA LEU A 23 31.36 30.58 4.40
C LEU A 23 30.45 31.79 4.66
N ALA A 24 29.55 31.68 5.63
CA ALA A 24 28.81 32.83 6.18
C ALA A 24 29.03 32.88 7.69
N LEU A 25 29.85 33.85 8.10
CA LEU A 25 29.97 34.30 9.49
C LEU A 25 28.67 34.99 9.89
N ALA A 26 27.98 34.44 10.88
CA ALA A 26 26.97 35.17 11.65
C ALA A 26 27.16 34.85 13.14
N SER A 27 27.44 35.92 13.88
CA SER A 27 27.73 35.96 15.30
C SER A 27 26.49 35.67 16.16
N GLY A 28 26.70 34.97 17.28
CA GLY A 28 25.88 35.07 18.50
C GLY A 28 24.65 34.15 18.59
N ILE A 29 24.63 33.26 19.59
CA ILE A 29 24.04 33.49 20.91
C ILE A 29 24.40 32.30 21.83
N HIS A 30 24.52 32.68 23.10
CA HIS A 30 24.90 31.93 24.28
C HIS A 30 23.96 30.74 24.61
N SER A 31 24.55 29.75 25.29
CA SER A 31 23.98 28.49 25.76
C SER A 31 22.58 28.55 26.37
N GLY A 32 21.75 27.60 25.95
CA GLY A 32 20.60 27.10 26.68
C GLY A 32 20.56 25.58 26.53
N HIS A 33 21.15 24.87 27.49
CA HIS A 33 20.99 23.44 27.66
C HIS A 33 19.57 23.21 28.17
N ASP A 34 18.67 22.70 27.34
CA ASP A 34 17.47 22.03 27.81
C ASP A 34 17.32 20.69 27.08
N GLY A 35 17.12 19.64 27.88
CA GLY A 35 17.19 18.24 27.48
C GLY A 35 16.05 17.88 26.53
N SER A 36 16.27 18.07 25.24
CA SER A 36 15.39 17.52 24.21
C SER A 36 15.60 16.01 24.13
N LYS A 37 14.70 15.28 24.81
CA LYS A 37 14.28 13.94 24.41
C LYS A 37 14.19 13.92 22.87
N PRO A 38 14.80 12.96 22.16
CA PRO A 38 14.72 12.92 20.71
C PRO A 38 13.25 13.03 20.32
N PRO A 39 12.89 13.91 19.37
CA PRO A 39 11.49 14.14 19.02
C PRO A 39 10.89 12.79 18.69
N ALA A 40 9.84 12.41 19.42
CA ALA A 40 9.06 11.24 19.09
C ALA A 40 8.67 11.38 17.62
N LYS A 41 9.02 10.37 16.81
CA LYS A 41 8.64 10.33 15.40
C LYS A 41 7.15 10.67 15.32
N PRO A 42 6.72 11.64 14.49
CA PRO A 42 5.31 11.96 14.35
C PRO A 42 4.54 10.67 14.08
N LEU A 43 3.51 10.42 14.88
CA LEU A 43 2.58 9.33 14.62
C LEU A 43 1.99 9.56 13.21
N PRO A 44 1.88 8.52 12.38
CA PRO A 44 1.21 8.64 11.08
C PRO A 44 -0.20 9.21 11.27
N ASP A 45 -0.62 10.12 10.40
CA ASP A 45 -2.00 10.58 10.37
C ASP A 45 -2.95 9.47 9.89
N ALA A 46 -4.25 9.68 10.11
CA ALA A 46 -5.28 8.70 9.77
C ALA A 46 -5.29 8.36 8.27
N ASP A 47 -4.96 9.33 7.41
CA ASP A 47 -4.89 9.14 5.96
C ASP A 47 -3.75 8.20 5.59
N THR A 48 -2.57 8.37 6.19
CA THR A 48 -1.42 7.49 6.00
C THR A 48 -1.76 6.05 6.44
N ILE A 49 -2.38 5.88 7.60
CA ILE A 49 -2.81 4.58 8.12
C ILE A 49 -3.80 3.92 7.16
N PHE A 50 -4.75 4.68 6.63
CA PHE A 50 -5.71 4.18 5.64
C PHE A 50 -5.02 3.80 4.34
N LEU A 51 -4.11 4.61 3.81
CA LEU A 51 -3.40 4.33 2.55
C LEU A 51 -2.55 3.07 2.64
N GLU A 52 -1.80 2.89 3.73
CA GLU A 52 -1.01 1.69 3.99
C GLU A 52 -1.91 0.45 4.13
N GLY A 53 -2.98 0.57 4.93
CA GLY A 53 -3.96 -0.50 5.09
C GLY A 53 -4.65 -0.86 3.76
N ALA A 54 -5.02 0.13 2.95
CA ALA A 54 -5.63 -0.07 1.66
C ALA A 54 -4.69 -0.76 0.66
N ALA A 55 -3.38 -0.44 0.67
CA ALA A 55 -2.41 -1.14 -0.17
C ALA A 55 -2.34 -2.64 0.22
N LYS A 56 -2.24 -2.93 1.51
CA LYS A 56 -2.22 -4.30 2.03
C LYS A 56 -3.52 -5.05 1.72
N ALA A 57 -4.68 -4.41 1.88
CA ALA A 57 -5.97 -5.01 1.58
C ALA A 57 -6.09 -5.41 0.09
N ARG A 58 -5.61 -4.56 -0.83
CA ARG A 58 -5.61 -4.87 -2.27
C ARG A 58 -4.73 -6.08 -2.60
N GLU A 59 -3.54 -6.15 -2.03
CA GLU A 59 -2.61 -7.26 -2.26
C GLU A 59 -3.19 -8.59 -1.76
N ILE A 60 -3.73 -8.60 -0.54
CA ILE A 60 -4.39 -9.79 0.04
C ILE A 60 -5.58 -10.21 -0.81
N ALA A 61 -6.40 -9.25 -1.23
CA ALA A 61 -7.57 -9.53 -2.05
C ALA A 61 -7.19 -10.13 -3.41
N TRP A 62 -6.20 -9.55 -4.10
CA TRP A 62 -5.70 -10.07 -5.37
C TRP A 62 -5.18 -11.50 -5.26
N ASN A 63 -4.36 -11.77 -4.24
CA ASN A 63 -3.76 -13.09 -4.02
C ASN A 63 -4.79 -14.18 -3.65
N ARG A 64 -5.98 -13.78 -3.21
CA ARG A 64 -7.09 -14.70 -2.92
C ARG A 64 -7.88 -15.10 -4.16
N LEU A 65 -7.83 -14.30 -5.23
CA LEU A 65 -8.56 -14.59 -6.46
C LEU A 65 -7.93 -15.72 -7.26
N PRO A 66 -8.72 -16.66 -7.80
CA PRO A 66 -8.24 -17.61 -8.80
C PRO A 66 -7.65 -16.89 -10.01
N ALA A 67 -6.66 -17.50 -10.65
CA ALA A 67 -6.04 -16.93 -11.85
C ALA A 67 -7.05 -16.63 -12.97
N ALA A 68 -8.15 -17.40 -13.05
CA ALA A 68 -9.23 -17.15 -14.01
C ALA A 68 -9.94 -15.81 -13.74
N GLU A 69 -10.23 -15.49 -12.48
CA GLU A 69 -10.86 -14.22 -12.10
C GLU A 69 -9.91 -13.05 -12.27
N GLN A 70 -8.63 -13.20 -11.90
CA GLN A 70 -7.60 -12.17 -12.10
C GLN A 70 -7.49 -11.73 -13.56
N ARG A 71 -7.66 -12.65 -14.52
CA ARG A 71 -7.64 -12.34 -15.97
C ARG A 71 -8.82 -11.47 -16.43
N THR A 72 -9.91 -11.44 -15.66
CA THR A 72 -11.06 -10.59 -15.98
C THR A 72 -10.88 -9.17 -15.46
N ILE A 73 -9.95 -8.93 -14.53
CA ILE A 73 -9.76 -7.62 -13.91
C ILE A 73 -9.15 -6.64 -14.91
N ILE A 74 -9.73 -5.44 -14.97
CA ILE A 74 -9.21 -4.33 -15.75
C ILE A 74 -8.11 -3.65 -14.92
N GLY A 75 -6.89 -3.59 -15.47
CA GLY A 75 -5.73 -3.01 -14.79
C GLY A 75 -5.01 -4.03 -13.90
N ASN A 76 -4.56 -3.59 -12.73
CA ASN A 76 -3.88 -4.45 -11.74
C ASN A 76 -4.36 -4.15 -10.32
N TRP A 77 -3.90 -4.95 -9.36
CA TRP A 77 -4.34 -4.84 -7.97
C TRP A 77 -4.10 -3.47 -7.33
N LYS A 78 -3.09 -2.71 -7.77
CA LYS A 78 -2.81 -1.38 -7.22
C LYS A 78 -3.89 -0.36 -7.60
N GLU A 79 -4.67 -0.62 -8.64
CA GLU A 79 -5.73 0.27 -9.12
C GLU A 79 -7.11 -0.09 -8.55
N ALA A 80 -7.20 -1.20 -7.81
CA ALA A 80 -8.43 -1.60 -7.16
C ALA A 80 -8.91 -0.52 -6.19
N LYS A 81 -10.23 -0.29 -6.17
CA LYS A 81 -10.83 0.71 -5.29
C LYS A 81 -10.94 0.13 -3.90
N VAL A 82 -10.55 0.91 -2.89
CA VAL A 82 -10.70 0.53 -1.49
C VAL A 82 -11.55 1.57 -0.77
N ALA A 83 -12.57 1.12 -0.07
CA ALA A 83 -13.38 1.95 0.82
C ALA A 83 -13.31 1.39 2.25
N ASN A 84 -13.34 2.30 3.23
CA ASN A 84 -13.64 1.94 4.61
C ASN A 84 -15.14 2.08 4.84
N MET A 85 -15.78 1.06 5.37
CA MET A 85 -17.20 1.10 5.66
C MET A 85 -17.54 0.26 6.90
N PRO A 86 -18.64 0.55 7.60
CA PRO A 86 -19.15 -0.36 8.62
C PRO A 86 -19.70 -1.64 7.96
N ILE A 87 -19.38 -2.79 8.56
CA ILE A 87 -19.83 -4.13 8.14
C ILE A 87 -21.36 -4.29 7.98
N THR A 88 -22.15 -3.40 8.58
CA THR A 88 -23.62 -3.45 8.52
C THR A 88 -24.18 -3.26 7.12
N ALA A 89 -23.40 -2.68 6.19
CA ALA A 89 -23.82 -2.36 4.83
C ALA A 89 -23.69 -3.53 3.83
N SER A 90 -22.95 -4.60 4.15
CA SER A 90 -22.72 -5.77 3.26
C SER A 90 -23.26 -7.09 3.82
N ARG A 91 -24.27 -7.01 4.70
CA ARG A 91 -24.84 -8.12 5.48
C ARG A 91 -25.28 -9.35 4.64
N LYS A 92 -25.53 -9.19 3.33
CA LYS A 92 -25.91 -10.29 2.43
C LYS A 92 -24.72 -11.15 1.98
N ALA A 93 -23.49 -10.64 2.05
CA ALA A 93 -22.26 -11.26 1.54
C ALA A 93 -21.46 -12.05 2.60
N MET A 94 -21.84 -12.01 3.89
CA MET A 94 -20.96 -12.48 4.98
C MET A 94 -21.57 -13.56 5.88
N LYS A 95 -20.78 -14.61 6.14
CA LYS A 95 -21.00 -15.62 7.20
C LYS A 95 -20.36 -15.18 8.52
N SER A 96 -20.74 -14.07 9.15
CA SER A 96 -20.39 -13.86 10.58
C SER A 96 -21.12 -12.69 11.24
N THR A 97 -21.10 -12.77 12.56
CA THR A 97 -22.05 -12.36 13.58
C THR A 97 -21.84 -10.94 14.14
N GLY A 98 -22.95 -10.31 14.50
CA GLY A 98 -23.07 -9.57 15.76
C GLY A 98 -22.75 -8.08 15.73
N ASP A 99 -21.52 -7.70 15.40
CA ASP A 99 -21.01 -6.39 15.80
C ASP A 99 -20.57 -5.52 14.63
N ALA A 100 -21.00 -4.25 14.66
CA ALA A 100 -20.56 -3.23 13.72
C ALA A 100 -19.07 -2.95 13.89
N ARG A 101 -18.25 -3.51 13.00
CA ARG A 101 -16.80 -3.28 12.92
C ARG A 101 -16.43 -2.68 11.56
N PRO A 102 -15.35 -1.89 11.48
CA PRO A 102 -14.93 -1.32 10.20
C PRO A 102 -14.30 -2.40 9.31
N VAL A 103 -14.57 -2.30 8.01
CA VAL A 103 -14.06 -3.23 7.01
C VAL A 103 -13.44 -2.49 5.84
N PHE A 104 -12.41 -3.09 5.26
CA PHE A 104 -11.99 -2.75 3.90
C PHE A 104 -12.90 -3.45 2.90
N GLN A 105 -13.61 -2.66 2.08
CA GLN A 105 -14.22 -3.13 0.85
C GLN A 105 -13.22 -2.91 -0.29
N VAL A 106 -12.80 -4.00 -0.94
CA VAL A 106 -11.93 -3.97 -2.10
C VAL A 106 -12.74 -4.31 -3.34
N THR A 107 -12.73 -3.42 -4.32
CA THR A 107 -13.48 -3.55 -5.58
C THR A 107 -12.53 -3.61 -6.76
N PHE A 108 -12.56 -4.72 -7.48
CA PHE A 108 -11.86 -4.90 -8.75
C PHE A 108 -12.85 -4.75 -9.92
N PRO A 109 -12.69 -3.72 -10.77
CA PRO A 109 -13.46 -3.65 -12.02
C PRO A 109 -13.04 -4.78 -12.95
N THR A 110 -14.00 -5.35 -13.67
CA THR A 110 -13.77 -6.46 -14.59
C THR A 110 -14.35 -6.22 -15.97
N THR A 111 -13.83 -6.96 -16.95
CA THR A 111 -14.36 -6.98 -18.32
C THR A 111 -15.77 -7.57 -18.39
N ALA A 112 -16.22 -8.26 -17.33
CA ALA A 112 -17.56 -8.83 -17.22
C ALA A 112 -18.53 -7.98 -16.38
N ASP A 113 -18.15 -6.75 -15.98
CA ASP A 113 -18.96 -5.93 -15.06
C ASP A 113 -20.37 -5.65 -15.58
N ALA A 114 -20.55 -5.54 -16.91
CA ALA A 114 -21.85 -5.32 -17.52
C ALA A 114 -22.84 -6.47 -17.30
N LEU A 115 -22.36 -7.68 -17.01
CA LEU A 115 -23.17 -8.87 -16.79
C LEU A 115 -23.16 -9.28 -15.32
N LEU A 116 -21.96 -9.35 -14.72
CA LEU A 116 -21.72 -9.96 -13.42
C LEU A 116 -21.42 -8.93 -12.32
N GLY A 117 -21.29 -7.65 -12.66
CA GLY A 117 -20.73 -6.63 -11.79
C GLY A 117 -19.24 -6.83 -11.45
N PRO A 118 -18.65 -5.89 -10.70
CA PRO A 118 -17.27 -6.00 -10.26
C PRO A 118 -17.09 -7.11 -9.23
N ILE A 119 -15.84 -7.52 -9.01
CA ILE A 119 -15.50 -8.38 -7.89
C ILE A 119 -15.36 -7.50 -6.65
N VAL A 120 -16.18 -7.76 -5.64
CA VAL A 120 -16.16 -7.03 -4.36
C VAL A 120 -15.84 -8.00 -3.24
N MET A 121 -14.83 -7.66 -2.43
CA MET A 121 -14.36 -8.48 -1.31
C MET A 121 -14.27 -7.64 -0.03
N TYR A 122 -14.56 -8.26 1.10
CA TYR A 122 -14.58 -7.61 2.40
C TYR A 122 -13.52 -8.21 3.32
N PHE A 123 -12.81 -7.33 4.04
CA PHE A 123 -11.78 -7.71 5.00
C PHE A 123 -11.93 -6.92 6.29
N ASP A 124 -11.71 -7.58 7.43
CA ASP A 124 -11.65 -6.90 8.73
C ASP A 124 -10.50 -5.88 8.72
N GLN A 125 -10.76 -4.63 9.14
CA GLN A 125 -9.75 -3.58 9.04
C GLN A 125 -8.57 -3.79 10.00
N ALA A 126 -8.81 -4.44 11.16
CA ALA A 126 -7.78 -4.66 12.16
C ALA A 126 -6.95 -5.91 11.86
N THR A 127 -7.60 -7.00 11.45
CA THR A 127 -6.94 -8.31 11.27
C THR A 127 -6.62 -8.65 9.83
N PHE A 128 -7.21 -7.95 8.85
CA PHE A 128 -7.21 -8.32 7.43
C PHE A 128 -7.80 -9.71 7.15
N GLU A 129 -8.58 -10.26 8.08
CA GLU A 129 -9.30 -11.51 7.89
C GLU A 129 -10.33 -11.34 6.76
N TYR A 130 -10.41 -12.31 5.86
CA TYR A 130 -11.42 -12.30 4.80
C TYR A 130 -12.79 -12.62 5.38
N LEU A 131 -13.73 -11.72 5.11
CA LEU A 131 -15.05 -11.74 5.69
C LEU A 131 -16.13 -12.25 4.72
N GLY A 132 -15.89 -12.10 3.42
CA GLY A 132 -16.83 -12.50 2.37
C GLY A 132 -16.61 -11.72 1.07
N SER A 133 -17.44 -12.02 0.07
CA SER A 133 -17.48 -11.32 -1.21
C SER A 133 -18.91 -11.21 -1.69
N ASP A 134 -19.18 -10.21 -2.54
CA ASP A 134 -20.49 -10.10 -3.18
C ASP A 134 -20.75 -11.28 -4.11
N ILE A 135 -22.04 -11.59 -4.29
CA ILE A 135 -22.51 -12.62 -5.21
C ILE A 135 -22.47 -12.05 -6.62
N ARG A 136 -21.88 -12.80 -7.55
CA ARG A 136 -21.90 -12.55 -8.99
C ARG A 136 -22.71 -13.69 -9.62
N GLU A 137 -23.75 -13.38 -10.38
CA GLU A 137 -24.64 -14.34 -11.06
C GLU A 137 -24.55 -14.21 -12.57
#